data_AF-R6DL20-F1
#
_entry.id   AF-R6DL20-F1
#
_cell.length_a   1.000
_cell.length_b   1.000
_cell.length_c   1.000
_cell.angle_alpha   90.00
_cell.angle_beta   90.00
_cell.angle_gamma   90.00
#
_symmetry.space_group_name_H-M   'P 1'
#
loop_
_entity.id
_entity.type
_entity.pdbx_description
1 polymer ?
#
loop_
_entity_poly.entity_id
_entity_poly.type
_entity_poly.pdbx_seq_one_letter_code
_entity_poly.pdbx_strand_id
1 'polypeptide(L)'
;MEDKKKYQDHAGSEIVKDSKKDREKDLQDQNKKQNAKGTQEKSAASKSGSEAKAGKKIRWITINEKYMSVCRYVLFVLFIAIVVYMLVSHWSATTAFISNLLKVLSPFILGLLIAYFLLPIVVRTDGLLQKITKGRKPKLTKVLAMLISYILVLGFIAVTFVFVIPQMGQSIQELTNKVPGMYQTVTAELVHLQERYPDLDTELIEEQLQNIVPNLIKLGTNLVSNAIPMLYSVSVSIVKWLINLLLGIVISIYMIYSKDMFRYEAKRVVYAIFPEEKGDVLCKTCRECNGIFSAFLISKAIDSLIIGCICCVAMNLLHLPYAVLLSVIVGITNMIPYFGPFIGAVPGVLIYLCTNWEYAIVFAVMIFILQQFDGIILGPRLLGQSTGLSPIWVIFAITVGGAYFGVIGMFIGVPVVAVIAYLCNTFLNSRLKGKHVKALKEFDEEP
;
A
#
# COMPACT_ATOMS: atom_id res chain seq x y z
N MET A 1 -111.47 3.96 -54.83
CA MET A 1 -111.04 5.23 -54.18
C MET A 1 -109.96 4.90 -53.16
N GLU A 2 -108.78 4.49 -53.62
CA GLU A 2 -107.76 3.90 -52.74
C GLU A 2 -106.32 4.21 -53.15
N ASP A 3 -106.09 5.34 -53.82
CA ASP A 3 -104.75 5.75 -54.27
C ASP A 3 -104.45 7.22 -53.95
N LYS A 4 -104.76 7.64 -52.73
CA LYS A 4 -104.37 8.97 -52.21
C LYS A 4 -103.82 9.00 -50.79
N LYS A 5 -103.48 7.84 -50.19
CA LYS A 5 -103.04 7.75 -48.79
C LYS A 5 -101.64 7.20 -48.55
N LYS A 6 -100.82 6.97 -49.59
CA LYS A 6 -99.47 6.40 -49.43
C LYS A 6 -98.31 7.37 -49.72
N TYR A 7 -98.59 8.64 -50.01
CA TYR A 7 -97.58 9.65 -50.33
C TYR A 7 -97.39 10.77 -49.28
N GLN A 8 -98.12 10.73 -48.16
CA GLN A 8 -97.96 11.75 -47.09
C GLN A 8 -97.20 11.30 -45.85
N ASP A 9 -96.94 10.01 -45.63
CA ASP A 9 -96.26 9.54 -44.40
C ASP A 9 -94.73 9.47 -44.50
N HIS A 10 -94.12 9.43 -45.69
CA HIS A 10 -92.66 9.34 -45.81
C HIS A 10 -91.94 10.69 -45.68
N ALA A 11 -92.52 11.79 -46.19
CA ALA A 11 -91.90 13.13 -46.12
C ALA A 11 -91.96 13.77 -44.71
N GLY A 12 -92.97 13.45 -43.91
CA GLY A 12 -93.08 13.94 -42.53
C GLY A 12 -92.10 13.26 -41.56
N SER A 13 -91.68 12.02 -41.83
CA SER A 13 -90.80 11.26 -40.93
C SER A 13 -89.30 11.62 -41.07
N GLU A 14 -88.86 12.05 -42.25
CA GLU A 14 -87.48 12.49 -42.50
C GLU A 14 -87.23 13.93 -42.02
N ILE A 15 -88.21 14.85 -42.21
CA ILE A 15 -88.09 16.24 -41.75
C ILE A 15 -88.10 16.33 -40.20
N VAL A 16 -88.83 15.43 -39.52
CA VAL A 16 -88.84 15.37 -38.04
C VAL A 16 -87.57 14.71 -37.48
N LYS A 17 -86.91 13.81 -38.22
CA LYS A 17 -85.65 13.19 -37.80
C LYS A 17 -84.46 14.15 -37.93
N ASP A 18 -84.37 14.93 -39.00
CA ASP A 18 -83.30 15.93 -39.15
C ASP A 18 -83.44 17.06 -38.13
N SER A 19 -84.66 17.56 -37.90
CA SER A 19 -84.90 18.60 -36.88
C SER A 19 -84.57 18.15 -35.45
N LYS A 20 -84.77 16.87 -35.11
CA LYS A 20 -84.36 16.32 -33.81
C LYS A 20 -82.85 16.17 -33.69
N LYS A 21 -82.17 15.77 -34.76
CA LYS A 21 -80.72 15.57 -34.79
C LYS A 21 -79.96 16.90 -34.72
N ASP A 22 -80.49 17.95 -35.33
CA ASP A 22 -79.95 19.30 -35.25
C ASP A 22 -80.21 19.92 -33.86
N ARG A 23 -81.39 19.70 -33.27
CA ARG A 23 -81.66 20.11 -31.87
C ARG A 23 -80.75 19.39 -30.85
N GLU A 24 -80.46 18.10 -31.04
CA GLU A 24 -79.51 17.37 -30.18
C GLU A 24 -78.08 17.88 -30.31
N LYS A 25 -77.64 18.25 -31.53
CA LYS A 25 -76.35 18.90 -31.74
C LYS A 25 -76.29 20.28 -31.09
N ASP A 26 -77.34 21.09 -31.21
CA ASP A 26 -77.40 22.40 -30.57
C ASP A 26 -77.39 22.30 -29.03
N LEU A 27 -78.09 21.30 -28.47
CA LEU A 27 -78.06 20.99 -27.03
C LEU A 27 -76.69 20.49 -26.56
N GLN A 28 -75.98 19.69 -27.36
CA GLN A 28 -74.62 19.26 -27.06
C GLN A 28 -73.61 20.41 -27.14
N ASP A 29 -73.76 21.31 -28.11
CA ASP A 29 -72.90 22.49 -28.24
C ASP A 29 -73.18 23.54 -27.18
N GLN A 30 -74.43 23.71 -26.75
CA GLN A 30 -74.77 24.53 -25.58
C GLN A 30 -74.22 23.94 -24.28
N ASN A 31 -74.32 22.62 -24.07
CA ASN A 31 -73.70 21.95 -22.92
C ASN A 31 -72.17 22.02 -22.94
N LYS A 32 -71.53 21.92 -24.12
CA LYS A 32 -70.09 22.15 -24.26
C LYS A 32 -69.70 23.59 -23.95
N LYS A 33 -70.49 24.58 -24.40
CA LYS A 33 -70.25 26.00 -24.09
C LYS A 33 -70.50 26.35 -22.61
N GLN A 34 -71.50 25.75 -21.97
CA GLN A 34 -71.73 25.88 -20.53
C GLN A 34 -70.63 25.21 -19.70
N ASN A 35 -70.20 24.00 -20.06
CA ASN A 35 -69.08 23.33 -19.40
C ASN A 35 -67.76 24.07 -19.63
N ALA A 36 -67.53 24.67 -20.80
CA ALA A 36 -66.37 25.51 -21.08
C ALA A 36 -66.39 26.81 -20.26
N LYS A 37 -67.55 27.47 -20.13
CA LYS A 37 -67.72 28.64 -19.25
C LYS A 37 -67.55 28.29 -17.76
N GLY A 38 -68.14 27.18 -17.30
CA GLY A 38 -67.98 26.72 -15.91
C GLY A 38 -66.54 26.28 -15.58
N THR A 39 -65.80 25.76 -16.58
CA THR A 39 -64.37 25.42 -16.44
C THR A 39 -63.49 26.67 -16.48
N GLN A 40 -63.83 27.68 -17.29
CA GLN A 40 -63.16 28.98 -17.29
C GLN A 40 -63.44 29.79 -16.02
N GLU A 41 -64.68 29.78 -15.49
CA GLU A 41 -65.01 30.43 -14.21
C GLU A 41 -64.38 29.71 -13.03
N LYS A 42 -64.34 28.37 -13.02
CA LYS A 42 -63.58 27.62 -11.98
C LYS A 42 -62.07 27.84 -12.11
N SER A 43 -61.53 28.01 -13.30
CA SER A 43 -60.11 28.33 -13.51
C SER A 43 -59.79 29.79 -13.15
N ALA A 44 -60.71 30.72 -13.40
CA ALA A 44 -60.59 32.14 -13.04
C ALA A 44 -60.80 32.37 -11.53
N ALA A 45 -61.74 31.67 -10.89
CA ALA A 45 -61.96 31.70 -9.44
C ALA A 45 -60.86 30.95 -8.66
N SER A 46 -60.29 29.88 -9.24
CA SER A 46 -59.09 29.21 -8.71
C SER A 46 -57.86 30.12 -8.81
N LYS A 47 -57.72 30.90 -9.91
CA LYS A 47 -56.66 31.89 -10.06
C LYS A 47 -56.85 33.11 -9.15
N SER A 48 -58.06 33.67 -9.02
CA SER A 48 -58.29 34.85 -8.15
C SER A 48 -58.30 34.51 -6.65
N GLY A 49 -58.76 33.31 -6.27
CA GLY A 49 -58.72 32.83 -4.89
C GLY A 49 -57.32 32.39 -4.42
N SER A 50 -56.43 32.01 -5.34
CA SER A 50 -55.03 31.70 -5.04
C SER A 50 -54.14 32.95 -5.04
N GLU A 51 -54.50 33.98 -5.81
CA GLU A 51 -53.75 35.25 -5.86
C GLU A 51 -54.04 36.19 -4.68
N ALA A 52 -55.15 36.01 -3.94
CA ALA A 52 -55.49 36.85 -2.79
C ALA A 52 -54.89 36.40 -1.43
N LYS A 53 -54.15 35.28 -1.38
CA LYS A 53 -53.42 34.82 -0.17
C LYS A 53 -51.97 34.38 -0.44
N ALA A 54 -51.38 34.84 -1.53
CA ALA A 54 -49.94 34.77 -1.71
C ALA A 54 -49.32 36.06 -1.18
N GLY A 55 -48.97 36.06 0.12
CA GLY A 55 -48.13 37.11 0.69
C GLY A 55 -46.93 37.36 -0.23
N LYS A 56 -46.68 38.64 -0.57
CA LYS A 56 -45.53 39.09 -1.36
C LYS A 56 -44.26 38.38 -0.88
N LYS A 57 -43.88 37.29 -1.55
CA LYS A 57 -42.60 36.63 -1.33
C LYS A 57 -41.59 37.46 -2.10
N ILE A 58 -41.02 38.44 -1.42
CA ILE A 58 -40.05 39.34 -2.02
C ILE A 58 -38.85 38.49 -2.43
N ARG A 59 -38.69 38.28 -3.73
CA ARG A 59 -37.65 37.44 -4.31
C ARG A 59 -36.40 38.31 -4.51
N TRP A 60 -35.72 38.64 -3.40
CA TRP A 60 -34.56 39.55 -3.39
C TRP A 60 -33.28 38.98 -3.99
N ILE A 61 -33.21 37.70 -4.39
CA ILE A 61 -31.95 37.12 -4.87
C ILE A 61 -32.22 36.13 -6.00
N THR A 62 -31.99 36.56 -7.24
CA THR A 62 -31.74 35.66 -8.38
C THR A 62 -30.31 35.14 -8.26
N ILE A 63 -30.16 34.05 -7.51
CA ILE A 63 -28.87 33.39 -7.30
C ILE A 63 -28.37 32.87 -8.66
N ASN A 64 -27.35 33.52 -9.20
CA ASN A 64 -26.74 33.14 -10.46
C ASN A 64 -25.86 31.89 -10.25
N GLU A 65 -26.19 30.78 -10.91
CA GLU A 65 -25.50 29.48 -10.74
C GLU A 65 -23.98 29.56 -10.98
N LYS A 66 -23.54 30.47 -11.86
CA LYS A 66 -22.13 30.71 -12.17
C LYS A 66 -21.39 31.34 -10.98
N TYR A 67 -22.03 32.26 -10.25
CA TYR A 67 -21.46 32.86 -9.04
C TYR A 67 -21.56 31.92 -7.84
N MET A 68 -22.57 31.04 -7.79
CA MET A 68 -22.66 29.98 -6.77
C MET A 68 -21.56 28.94 -6.90
N SER A 69 -21.22 28.54 -8.11
CA SER A 69 -20.13 27.59 -8.35
C SER A 69 -18.78 28.20 -7.97
N VAL A 70 -18.52 29.45 -8.36
CA VAL A 70 -17.33 30.21 -7.92
C VAL A 70 -17.30 30.34 -6.39
N CYS A 71 -18.42 30.67 -5.75
CA CYS A 71 -18.50 30.79 -4.29
C CYS A 71 -18.20 29.46 -3.58
N ARG A 72 -18.68 28.32 -4.10
CA ARG A 72 -18.32 26.98 -3.58
C ARG A 72 -16.83 26.68 -3.72
N TYR A 73 -16.20 27.01 -4.85
CA TYR A 73 -14.76 26.83 -5.02
C TYR A 73 -13.96 27.73 -4.08
N VAL A 74 -14.36 29.00 -3.94
CA VAL A 74 -13.71 29.96 -3.02
C VAL A 74 -13.85 29.51 -1.57
N LEU A 75 -15.03 29.05 -1.15
CA LEU A 75 -15.26 28.49 0.18
C LEU A 75 -14.46 27.21 0.42
N PHE A 76 -14.36 26.32 -0.57
CA PHE A 76 -13.56 25.11 -0.48
C PHE A 76 -12.06 25.42 -0.36
N VAL A 77 -11.56 26.37 -1.15
CA VAL A 77 -10.17 26.84 -1.09
C VAL A 77 -9.88 27.52 0.25
N LEU A 78 -10.77 28.38 0.73
CA LEU A 78 -10.64 29.02 2.06
C LEU A 78 -10.68 27.99 3.18
N PHE A 79 -11.57 27.01 3.10
CA PHE A 79 -11.63 25.91 4.06
C PHE A 79 -10.30 25.13 4.10
N ILE A 80 -9.76 24.75 2.93
CA ILE A 80 -8.45 24.09 2.85
C ILE A 80 -7.35 24.98 3.39
N ALA A 81 -7.32 26.27 3.05
CA ALA A 81 -6.31 27.21 3.52
C ALA A 81 -6.35 27.37 5.05
N ILE A 82 -7.55 27.43 5.65
CA ILE A 82 -7.73 27.49 7.11
C ILE A 82 -7.27 26.19 7.77
N VAL A 83 -7.60 25.04 7.19
CA VAL A 83 -7.14 23.73 7.69
C VAL A 83 -5.62 23.64 7.63
N VAL A 84 -4.99 24.03 6.51
CA VAL A 84 -3.53 24.05 6.36
C VAL A 84 -2.89 25.01 7.36
N TYR A 85 -3.44 26.22 7.52
CA TYR A 85 -2.97 27.18 8.51
C TYR A 85 -3.08 26.62 9.94
N MET A 86 -4.18 25.94 10.29
CA MET A 86 -4.38 25.36 11.61
C MET A 86 -3.39 24.22 11.88
N LEU A 87 -3.12 23.38 10.88
CA LEU A 87 -2.14 22.28 10.95
C LEU A 87 -0.70 22.79 11.12
N VAL A 88 -0.33 23.87 10.40
CA VAL A 88 1.01 24.45 10.45
C VAL A 88 1.23 25.28 11.72
N SER A 89 0.25 26.10 12.10
CA SER A 89 0.33 26.95 13.30
C SER A 89 0.43 26.15 14.61
N HIS A 90 -0.17 24.96 14.66
CA HIS A 90 -0.14 24.06 15.81
C HIS A 90 0.64 22.79 15.51
N TRP A 91 1.89 22.93 15.06
CA TRP A 91 2.72 21.79 14.64
C TRP A 91 2.87 20.72 15.73
N SER A 92 3.07 21.11 16.99
CA SER A 92 3.19 20.16 18.11
C SER A 92 1.90 19.38 18.37
N ALA A 93 0.74 20.06 18.35
CA ALA A 93 -0.55 19.41 18.53
C ALA A 93 -0.91 18.52 17.33
N THR A 94 -0.58 18.94 16.11
CA THR A 94 -0.79 18.19 14.87
C THR A 94 0.04 16.91 14.85
N THR A 95 1.33 16.99 15.18
CA THR A 95 2.19 15.80 15.27
C THR A 95 1.76 14.86 16.39
N ALA A 96 1.34 15.38 17.54
CA ALA A 96 0.78 14.57 18.62
C ALA A 96 -0.50 13.85 18.18
N PHE A 97 -1.44 14.56 17.53
CA PHE A 97 -2.67 13.98 16.99
C PHE A 97 -2.38 12.87 15.97
N ILE A 98 -1.50 13.14 14.99
CA ILE A 98 -1.11 12.15 13.98
C ILE A 98 -0.47 10.92 14.65
N SER A 99 0.44 11.11 15.60
CA SER A 99 1.09 10.00 16.29
C SER A 99 0.10 9.15 17.09
N ASN A 100 -0.88 9.78 17.74
CA ASN A 100 -1.92 9.07 18.49
C ASN A 100 -2.88 8.33 17.56
N LEU A 101 -3.25 8.95 16.44
CA LEU A 101 -4.06 8.31 15.40
C LEU A 101 -3.33 7.07 14.83
N LEU A 102 -2.04 7.19 14.52
CA LEU A 102 -1.21 6.07 14.05
C LEU A 102 -1.09 4.95 15.10
N LYS A 103 -1.00 5.30 16.40
CA LYS A 103 -1.01 4.31 17.50
C LYS A 103 -2.35 3.58 17.61
N VAL A 104 -3.48 4.29 17.49
CA VAL A 104 -4.81 3.66 17.55
C VAL A 104 -5.06 2.79 16.31
N LEU A 105 -4.56 3.21 15.15
CA LEU A 105 -4.64 2.45 13.91
C LEU A 105 -3.55 1.38 13.78
N SER A 106 -2.62 1.25 14.73
CA SER A 106 -1.50 0.31 14.60
C SER A 106 -1.92 -1.15 14.36
N PRO A 107 -2.94 -1.74 15.03
CA PRO A 107 -3.37 -3.10 14.72
C PRO A 107 -3.97 -3.21 13.31
N PHE A 108 -4.59 -2.16 12.78
CA PHE A 108 -5.10 -2.14 11.40
C PHE A 108 -3.98 -2.05 10.37
N ILE A 109 -2.98 -1.21 10.62
CA ILE A 109 -1.78 -1.10 9.77
C ILE A 109 -1.03 -2.43 9.75
N LEU A 110 -0.83 -3.03 10.93
CA LEU A 110 -0.21 -4.34 11.06
C LEU A 110 -1.03 -5.43 10.36
N GLY A 111 -2.35 -5.43 10.52
CA GLY A 111 -3.24 -6.36 9.83
C GLY A 111 -3.22 -6.19 8.32
N LEU A 112 -3.13 -4.95 7.81
CA LEU A 112 -2.96 -4.68 6.39
C LEU A 112 -1.63 -5.24 5.89
N LEU A 113 -0.53 -5.02 6.62
CA LEU A 113 0.79 -5.53 6.27
C LEU A 113 0.81 -7.07 6.25
N ILE A 114 0.30 -7.72 7.31
CA ILE A 114 0.17 -9.18 7.38
C ILE A 114 -0.69 -9.69 6.21
N ALA A 115 -1.84 -9.06 5.96
CA ALA A 115 -2.71 -9.44 4.85
C ALA A 115 -2.00 -9.33 3.50
N TYR A 116 -1.19 -8.29 3.32
CA TYR A 116 -0.45 -8.05 2.09
C TYR A 116 0.56 -9.16 1.79
N PHE A 117 1.34 -9.58 2.78
CA PHE A 117 2.31 -10.67 2.64
C PHE A 117 1.66 -12.05 2.52
N LEU A 118 0.54 -12.30 3.22
CA LEU A 118 -0.15 -13.59 3.16
C LEU A 118 -1.02 -13.75 1.91
N LEU A 119 -1.55 -12.67 1.32
CA LEU A 119 -2.50 -12.76 0.21
C LEU A 119 -1.98 -13.60 -0.99
N PRO A 120 -0.73 -13.47 -1.48
CA PRO A 120 -0.20 -14.30 -2.55
C PRO A 120 -0.21 -15.80 -2.20
N ILE A 121 0.15 -16.14 -0.96
CA ILE A 121 0.19 -17.50 -0.46
C ILE A 121 -1.24 -18.05 -0.37
N VAL A 122 -2.18 -17.26 0.15
CA VAL A 122 -3.61 -17.62 0.24
C VAL A 122 -4.20 -17.85 -1.15
N VAL A 123 -3.93 -16.97 -2.12
CA VAL A 123 -4.44 -17.12 -3.49
C VAL A 123 -3.86 -18.37 -4.17
N ARG A 124 -2.57 -18.66 -3.95
CA ARG A 124 -1.92 -19.84 -4.54
C ARG A 124 -2.44 -21.14 -3.91
N THR A 125 -2.59 -21.17 -2.58
CA THR A 125 -3.17 -22.33 -1.87
C THR A 125 -4.64 -22.54 -2.22
N ASP A 126 -5.45 -21.48 -2.29
CA ASP A 126 -6.85 -21.56 -2.73
C ASP A 126 -6.96 -22.11 -4.15
N GLY A 127 -6.14 -21.62 -5.09
CA GLY A 127 -6.09 -22.13 -6.46
C GLY A 127 -5.73 -23.62 -6.55
N LEU A 128 -4.79 -24.10 -5.72
CA LEU A 128 -4.43 -25.52 -5.65
C LEU A 128 -5.58 -26.36 -5.04
N LEU A 129 -6.18 -25.91 -3.94
CA LEU A 129 -7.29 -26.59 -3.29
C LEU A 129 -8.54 -26.66 -4.17
N GLN A 130 -8.84 -25.60 -4.93
CA GLN A 130 -9.96 -25.58 -5.87
C GLN A 130 -9.75 -26.57 -7.02
N LYS A 131 -8.52 -26.72 -7.53
CA LYS A 131 -8.17 -27.75 -8.53
C LYS A 131 -8.38 -29.16 -7.97
N ILE A 132 -7.93 -29.42 -6.74
CA ILE A 132 -8.09 -30.73 -6.07
C ILE A 132 -9.56 -31.04 -5.80
N THR A 133 -10.33 -30.05 -5.32
CA THR A 133 -11.74 -30.20 -4.93
C THR A 133 -12.71 -30.07 -6.12
N LYS A 134 -12.20 -29.89 -7.34
CA LYS A 134 -12.96 -29.63 -8.58
C LYS A 134 -14.01 -28.51 -8.40
N GLY A 135 -13.70 -27.49 -7.60
CA GLY A 135 -14.57 -26.34 -7.34
C GLY A 135 -15.87 -26.62 -6.57
N ARG A 136 -16.09 -27.82 -6.00
CA ARG A 136 -17.38 -28.17 -5.37
C ARG A 136 -17.76 -27.34 -4.13
N LYS A 137 -16.80 -26.75 -3.42
CA LYS A 137 -17.04 -25.97 -2.18
C LYS A 137 -16.13 -24.73 -2.08
N PRO A 138 -16.37 -23.67 -2.88
CA PRO A 138 -15.45 -22.52 -2.98
C PRO A 138 -15.29 -21.75 -1.66
N LYS A 139 -16.33 -21.67 -0.83
CA LYS A 139 -16.25 -21.03 0.49
C LYS A 139 -15.34 -21.82 1.44
N LEU A 140 -15.43 -23.15 1.41
CA LEU A 140 -14.64 -24.02 2.29
C LEU A 140 -13.17 -24.05 1.84
N THR A 141 -12.90 -24.11 0.52
CA THR A 141 -11.52 -24.06 0.00
C THR A 141 -10.85 -22.75 0.37
N LYS A 142 -11.56 -21.62 0.32
CA LYS A 142 -11.01 -20.31 0.72
C LYS A 142 -10.65 -20.25 2.20
N VAL A 143 -11.52 -20.73 3.09
CA VAL A 143 -11.24 -20.78 4.54
C VAL A 143 -10.07 -21.71 4.84
N LEU A 144 -10.02 -22.89 4.21
CA LEU A 144 -8.96 -23.86 4.41
C LEU A 144 -7.62 -23.34 3.85
N ALA A 145 -7.63 -22.66 2.71
CA ALA A 145 -6.46 -22.01 2.11
C ALA A 145 -5.88 -20.91 3.01
N MET A 146 -6.76 -20.08 3.61
CA MET A 146 -6.32 -19.11 4.62
C MET A 146 -5.68 -19.81 5.81
N LEU A 147 -6.35 -20.80 6.40
CA LEU A 147 -5.84 -21.52 7.57
C LEU A 147 -4.48 -22.18 7.28
N ILE A 148 -4.35 -22.89 6.17
CA ILE A 148 -3.07 -23.50 5.74
C ILE A 148 -1.99 -22.44 5.56
N SER A 149 -2.31 -21.29 4.94
CA SER A 149 -1.34 -20.22 4.73
C SER A 149 -0.87 -19.59 6.05
N TYR A 150 -1.77 -19.37 7.01
CA TYR A 150 -1.41 -18.88 8.34
C TYR A 150 -0.56 -19.89 9.10
N ILE A 151 -0.92 -21.18 9.10
CA ILE A 151 -0.11 -22.21 9.74
C ILE A 151 1.27 -22.29 9.11
N LEU A 152 1.38 -22.23 7.78
CA LEU A 152 2.65 -22.29 7.07
C LEU A 152 3.55 -21.10 7.43
N VAL A 153 3.03 -19.87 7.36
CA VAL A 153 3.82 -18.66 7.60
C VAL A 153 4.14 -18.51 9.09
N LEU A 154 3.16 -18.63 9.98
CA LEU A 154 3.39 -18.53 11.42
C LEU A 154 4.24 -19.69 11.93
N GLY A 155 4.08 -20.89 11.38
CA GLY A 155 4.93 -22.04 11.69
C GLY A 155 6.38 -21.82 11.24
N PHE A 156 6.60 -21.32 10.02
CA PHE A 156 7.93 -20.95 9.54
C PHE A 156 8.59 -19.89 10.42
N ILE A 157 7.85 -18.84 10.79
CA ILE A 157 8.32 -17.81 11.71
C ILE A 157 8.64 -18.41 13.08
N ALA A 158 7.73 -19.20 13.66
CA ALA A 158 7.94 -19.81 14.98
C ALA A 158 9.19 -20.72 15.00
N VAL A 159 9.37 -21.57 13.99
CA VAL A 159 10.59 -22.40 13.83
C VAL A 159 11.82 -21.50 13.72
N THR A 160 11.79 -20.48 12.86
CA THR A 160 12.91 -19.54 12.74
C THR A 160 13.24 -18.92 14.10
N PHE A 161 12.26 -18.40 14.84
CA PHE A 161 12.50 -17.77 16.14
C PHE A 161 13.02 -18.76 17.20
N VAL A 162 12.46 -19.96 17.28
CA VAL A 162 12.85 -20.98 18.28
C VAL A 162 14.26 -21.52 18.04
N PHE A 163 14.70 -21.66 16.78
CA PHE A 163 16.03 -22.18 16.48
C PHE A 163 17.08 -21.07 16.35
N VAL A 164 16.76 -19.98 15.64
CA VAL A 164 17.72 -18.92 15.32
C VAL A 164 18.02 -18.05 16.54
N ILE A 165 17.02 -17.63 17.32
CA ILE A 165 17.26 -16.69 18.43
C ILE A 165 18.19 -17.29 19.50
N PRO A 166 17.98 -18.52 19.99
CA PRO A 166 18.90 -19.11 20.96
C PRO A 166 20.31 -19.26 20.40
N GLN A 167 20.44 -19.67 19.14
CA GLN A 167 21.75 -19.84 18.50
C GLN A 167 22.47 -18.50 18.28
N MET A 168 21.74 -17.43 17.95
CA MET A 168 22.28 -16.08 17.93
C MET A 168 22.72 -15.66 19.33
N GLY A 169 21.92 -15.94 20.36
CA GLY A 169 22.27 -15.66 21.76
C GLY A 169 23.57 -16.33 22.19
N GLN A 170 23.74 -17.62 21.86
CA GLN A 170 24.98 -18.36 22.10
C GLN A 170 26.17 -17.76 21.33
N SER A 171 25.97 -17.44 20.05
CA SER A 171 27.01 -16.84 19.20
C SER A 171 27.47 -15.48 19.74
N ILE A 172 26.52 -14.63 20.15
CA ILE A 172 26.80 -13.31 20.73
C ILE A 172 27.50 -13.46 22.09
N GLN A 173 27.05 -14.40 22.93
CA GLN A 173 27.68 -14.66 24.24
C GLN A 173 29.13 -15.14 24.06
N GLU A 174 29.37 -16.08 23.15
CA GLU A 174 30.71 -16.58 22.84
C GLU A 174 31.60 -15.45 22.32
N LEU A 175 31.10 -14.64 21.38
CA LEU A 175 31.84 -13.49 20.86
C LEU A 175 32.17 -12.49 21.97
N THR A 176 31.19 -12.13 22.80
CA THR A 176 31.36 -11.20 23.92
C THR A 176 32.43 -11.70 24.90
N ASN A 177 32.45 -13.00 25.18
CA ASN A 177 33.45 -13.60 26.06
C ASN A 177 34.85 -13.64 25.44
N LYS A 178 34.96 -13.72 24.10
CA LYS A 178 36.25 -13.71 23.38
C LYS A 178 36.81 -12.31 23.15
N VAL A 179 35.97 -11.26 23.12
CA VAL A 179 36.42 -9.90 22.80
C VAL A 179 37.56 -9.38 23.70
N PRO A 180 37.57 -9.57 25.03
CA PRO A 180 38.70 -9.15 25.87
C PRO A 180 40.02 -9.80 25.48
N GLY A 181 40.00 -11.09 25.12
CA GLY A 181 41.18 -11.80 24.64
C GLY A 181 41.61 -11.32 23.26
N MET A 182 40.67 -11.05 22.36
CA MET A 182 40.95 -10.50 21.02
C MET A 182 41.61 -9.11 21.10
N TYR A 183 41.17 -8.27 22.04
CA TYR A 183 41.79 -6.97 22.28
C TYR A 183 43.25 -7.11 22.71
N GLN A 184 43.54 -8.04 23.62
CA GLN A 184 44.90 -8.32 24.08
C GLN A 184 45.78 -8.88 22.95
N THR A 185 45.27 -9.77 22.11
CA THR A 185 46.01 -10.30 20.96
C THR A 185 46.31 -9.22 19.92
N VAL A 186 45.32 -8.40 19.55
CA VAL A 186 45.50 -7.34 18.55
C VAL A 186 46.47 -6.27 19.03
N THR A 187 46.38 -5.86 20.30
CA THR A 187 47.34 -4.88 20.88
C THR A 187 48.76 -5.45 20.95
N ALA A 188 48.93 -6.72 21.32
CA ALA A 188 50.25 -7.37 21.32
C ALA A 188 50.87 -7.47 19.91
N GLU A 189 50.08 -7.82 18.89
CA GLU A 189 50.54 -7.86 17.50
C GLU A 189 50.86 -6.47 16.95
N LEU A 190 50.12 -5.44 17.34
CA LEU A 190 50.42 -4.04 16.97
C LEU A 190 51.74 -3.57 17.56
N VAL A 191 52.03 -3.91 18.82
CA VAL A 191 53.33 -3.62 19.46
C VAL A 191 54.46 -4.31 18.69
N HIS A 192 54.31 -5.60 18.36
CA HIS A 192 55.31 -6.32 17.56
C HIS A 192 55.48 -5.77 16.13
N LEU A 193 54.41 -5.25 15.53
CA LEU A 193 54.46 -4.62 14.22
C LEU A 193 55.19 -3.27 14.26
N GLN A 194 54.95 -2.46 15.29
CA GLN A 194 55.64 -1.19 15.54
C GLN A 194 57.12 -1.41 15.85
N GLU A 195 57.46 -2.45 16.61
CA GLU A 195 58.85 -2.88 16.85
C GLU A 195 59.55 -3.28 15.54
N ARG A 196 58.83 -3.89 14.60
CA ARG A 196 59.38 -4.36 13.32
C ARG A 196 59.43 -3.30 12.22
N TYR A 197 58.54 -2.31 12.28
CA TYR A 197 58.46 -1.19 11.34
C TYR A 197 58.22 0.13 12.11
N PRO A 198 59.30 0.80 12.59
CA PRO A 198 59.19 1.98 13.45
C PRO A 198 58.57 3.21 12.77
N ASP A 199 58.59 3.27 11.43
CA ASP A 199 58.06 4.38 10.63
C ASP A 199 56.53 4.26 10.39
N LEU A 200 55.89 3.16 10.82
CA LEU A 200 54.46 2.97 10.71
C LEU A 200 53.74 3.70 11.84
N ASP A 201 52.92 4.69 11.50
CA ASP A 201 52.03 5.38 12.44
C ASP A 201 50.91 4.44 12.89
N THR A 202 51.19 3.68 13.96
CA THR A 202 50.24 2.78 14.62
C THR A 202 49.32 3.49 15.61
N GLU A 203 49.61 4.76 15.94
CA GLU A 203 48.88 5.56 16.94
C GLU A 203 47.40 5.75 16.51
N LEU A 204 47.17 6.00 15.21
CA LEU A 204 45.84 6.12 14.61
C LEU A 204 45.03 4.82 14.70
N ILE A 205 45.67 3.65 14.59
CA ILE A 205 45.00 2.35 14.67
C ILE A 205 44.69 2.01 16.12
N GLU A 206 45.61 2.31 17.03
CA GLU A 206 45.48 2.07 18.47
C GLU A 206 44.36 2.94 19.08
N GLU A 207 44.29 4.22 18.71
CA GLU A 207 43.23 5.14 19.14
C GLU A 207 41.83 4.69 18.65
N GLN A 208 41.73 4.27 17.39
CA GLN A 208 40.47 3.77 16.83
C GLN A 208 40.05 2.44 17.47
N LEU A 209 41.00 1.53 17.76
CA LEU A 209 40.72 0.28 18.47
C LEU A 209 40.25 0.53 19.91
N GLN A 210 40.89 1.46 20.62
CA GLN A 210 40.47 1.86 21.97
C GLN A 210 39.06 2.47 22.00
N ASN A 211 38.59 3.07 20.90
CA ASN A 211 37.24 3.60 20.79
C ASN A 211 36.21 2.55 20.31
N ILE A 212 36.59 1.64 19.42
CA ILE A 212 35.68 0.65 18.82
C ILE A 212 35.43 -0.52 19.78
N VAL A 213 36.47 -1.05 20.42
CA VAL A 213 36.37 -2.29 21.22
C VAL A 213 35.44 -2.14 22.43
N PRO A 214 35.53 -1.08 23.26
CA PRO A 214 34.58 -0.87 24.36
C PRO A 214 33.15 -0.67 23.88
N ASN A 215 32.95 -0.07 22.72
CA ASN A 215 31.63 0.12 22.11
C ASN A 215 31.05 -1.19 21.58
N LEU A 216 31.87 -2.07 20.99
CA LEU A 216 31.46 -3.42 20.58
C LEU A 216 31.15 -4.30 21.80
N ILE A 217 31.97 -4.25 22.85
CA ILE A 217 31.70 -4.95 24.12
C ILE A 217 30.40 -4.41 24.73
N LYS A 218 30.22 -3.10 24.81
CA LYS A 218 28.97 -2.48 25.28
C LYS A 218 27.78 -2.89 24.42
N LEU A 219 27.89 -2.93 23.10
CA LEU A 219 26.81 -3.41 22.24
C LEU A 219 26.48 -4.88 22.51
N GLY A 220 27.48 -5.77 22.55
CA GLY A 220 27.28 -7.20 22.83
C GLY A 220 26.69 -7.46 24.22
N THR A 221 27.29 -6.86 25.26
CA THR A 221 26.78 -6.93 26.64
C THR A 221 25.41 -6.28 26.76
N ASN A 222 25.14 -5.11 26.18
CA ASN A 222 23.79 -4.54 26.19
C ASN A 222 22.79 -5.40 25.44
N LEU A 223 23.16 -6.06 24.34
CA LEU A 223 22.22 -6.94 23.63
C LEU A 223 21.89 -8.17 24.48
N VAL A 224 22.88 -8.81 25.12
CA VAL A 224 22.66 -10.00 25.97
C VAL A 224 22.03 -9.62 27.33
N SER A 225 22.61 -8.65 28.02
CA SER A 225 22.18 -8.15 29.33
C SER A 225 20.92 -7.30 29.28
N ASN A 226 20.48 -6.79 28.12
CA ASN A 226 19.11 -6.27 27.99
C ASN A 226 18.16 -7.35 27.46
N ALA A 227 18.55 -8.29 26.59
CA ALA A 227 17.65 -9.34 26.13
C ALA A 227 17.12 -10.23 27.26
N ILE A 228 17.97 -10.58 28.24
CA ILE A 228 17.58 -11.49 29.34
C ILE A 228 16.64 -10.79 30.36
N PRO A 229 16.91 -9.56 30.85
CA PRO A 229 15.98 -8.80 31.69
C PRO A 229 14.81 -8.18 30.93
N MET A 230 14.88 -8.04 29.60
CA MET A 230 13.75 -7.63 28.75
C MET A 230 12.63 -8.69 28.76
N LEU A 231 12.97 -9.96 28.97
CA LEU A 231 11.99 -11.03 29.21
C LEU A 231 11.29 -10.89 30.57
N TYR A 232 11.95 -10.28 31.57
CA TYR A 232 11.44 -10.17 32.94
C TYR A 232 10.80 -8.80 33.28
N SER A 233 11.27 -7.69 32.71
CA SER A 233 10.84 -6.32 33.07
C SER A 233 9.94 -5.62 32.04
N VAL A 234 9.58 -6.29 30.93
CA VAL A 234 8.77 -5.74 29.82
C VAL A 234 7.40 -6.43 29.71
N SER A 235 6.81 -6.79 30.84
CA SER A 235 5.50 -7.47 30.85
C SER A 235 4.41 -6.64 30.17
N VAL A 236 4.33 -5.33 30.42
CA VAL A 236 3.26 -4.47 29.85
C VAL A 236 3.44 -4.18 28.36
N SER A 237 4.66 -3.90 27.88
CA SER A 237 4.88 -3.56 26.47
C SER A 237 4.84 -4.78 25.56
N ILE A 238 5.32 -5.95 26.02
CA ILE A 238 5.17 -7.21 25.27
C ILE A 238 3.69 -7.58 25.17
N VAL A 239 2.94 -7.49 26.27
CA VAL A 239 1.50 -7.77 26.24
C VAL A 239 0.77 -6.84 25.27
N LYS A 240 1.07 -5.53 25.28
CA LYS A 240 0.51 -4.58 24.29
C LYS A 240 0.88 -4.94 22.86
N TRP A 241 2.13 -5.32 22.61
CA TRP A 241 2.57 -5.76 21.28
C TRP A 241 1.89 -7.05 20.84
N LEU A 242 1.76 -8.04 21.72
CA LEU A 242 1.06 -9.30 21.46
C LEU A 242 -0.43 -9.08 21.22
N ILE A 243 -1.09 -8.20 21.98
CA ILE A 243 -2.49 -7.81 21.74
C ILE A 243 -2.60 -7.15 20.36
N ASN A 244 -1.72 -6.20 20.04
CA ASN A 244 -1.70 -5.57 18.72
C ASN A 244 -1.45 -6.57 17.59
N LEU A 245 -0.56 -7.55 17.80
CA LEU A 245 -0.27 -8.62 16.85
C LEU A 245 -1.48 -9.53 16.65
N LEU A 246 -2.12 -9.95 17.75
CA LEU A 246 -3.30 -10.80 17.70
C LEU A 246 -4.48 -10.08 17.02
N LEU A 247 -4.72 -8.81 17.37
CA LEU A 247 -5.70 -7.97 16.67
C LEU A 247 -5.33 -7.81 15.20
N GLY A 248 -4.05 -7.58 14.89
CA GLY A 248 -3.55 -7.52 13.52
C GLY A 248 -3.83 -8.79 12.73
N ILE A 249 -3.59 -9.97 13.31
CA ILE A 249 -3.90 -11.27 12.70
C ILE A 249 -5.40 -11.43 12.47
N VAL A 250 -6.23 -11.06 13.45
CA VAL A 250 -7.68 -11.13 13.30
C VAL A 250 -8.15 -10.20 12.17
N ILE A 251 -7.68 -8.95 12.17
CA ILE A 251 -8.00 -7.96 11.13
C ILE A 251 -7.51 -8.45 9.76
N SER A 252 -6.31 -9.00 9.66
CA SER A 252 -5.77 -9.50 8.40
C SER A 252 -6.60 -10.67 7.84
N ILE A 253 -7.10 -11.57 8.70
CA ILE A 253 -8.04 -12.63 8.31
C ILE A 253 -9.31 -12.00 7.71
N TYR A 254 -9.92 -11.03 8.39
CA TYR A 254 -11.12 -10.35 7.90
C TYR A 254 -10.88 -9.61 6.58
N MET A 255 -9.72 -8.96 6.42
CA MET A 255 -9.33 -8.25 5.19
C MET A 255 -9.15 -9.21 4.02
N ILE A 256 -8.45 -10.34 4.22
CA ILE A 256 -8.27 -11.36 3.17
C ILE A 256 -9.61 -12.01 2.82
N TYR A 257 -10.41 -12.37 3.82
CA TYR A 257 -11.72 -13.00 3.59
C TYR A 257 -12.64 -12.08 2.80
N SER A 258 -12.68 -10.79 3.15
CA SER A 258 -13.59 -9.79 2.57
C SER A 258 -12.97 -9.00 1.41
N LYS A 259 -11.82 -9.44 0.87
CA LYS A 259 -11.08 -8.71 -0.19
C LYS A 259 -11.96 -8.35 -1.40
N ASP A 260 -12.88 -9.24 -1.78
CA ASP A 260 -13.73 -9.09 -2.96
C ASP A 260 -14.80 -8.02 -2.72
N MET A 261 -15.33 -7.96 -1.49
CA MET A 261 -16.25 -6.92 -1.05
C MET A 261 -15.56 -5.56 -0.99
N PHE A 262 -14.38 -5.45 -0.36
CA PHE A 262 -13.61 -4.20 -0.31
C PHE A 262 -13.28 -3.68 -1.71
N ARG A 263 -12.89 -4.57 -2.63
CA ARG A 263 -12.62 -4.22 -4.03
C ARG A 263 -13.88 -3.71 -4.74
N TYR A 264 -15.04 -4.30 -4.48
CA TYR A 264 -16.31 -3.85 -5.05
C TYR A 264 -16.72 -2.47 -4.51
N GLU A 265 -16.69 -2.28 -3.20
CA GLU A 265 -17.05 -0.99 -2.57
C GLU A 265 -16.11 0.14 -3.02
N ALA A 266 -14.80 -0.12 -3.09
CA ALA A 266 -13.83 0.85 -3.59
C ALA A 266 -14.13 1.25 -5.04
N LYS A 267 -14.44 0.29 -5.92
CA LYS A 267 -14.87 0.58 -7.29
C LYS A 267 -16.16 1.39 -7.33
N ARG A 268 -17.14 1.05 -6.50
CA ARG A 268 -18.43 1.77 -6.45
C ARG A 268 -18.24 3.24 -6.11
N VAL A 269 -17.35 3.54 -5.16
CA VAL A 269 -16.99 4.93 -4.81
C VAL A 269 -16.31 5.63 -5.99
N VAL A 270 -15.38 4.96 -6.67
CA VAL A 270 -14.68 5.53 -7.84
C VAL A 270 -15.66 5.90 -8.96
N TYR A 271 -16.55 4.98 -9.36
CA TYR A 271 -17.52 5.24 -10.43
C TYR A 271 -18.66 6.17 -10.00
N ALA A 272 -18.85 6.41 -8.70
CA ALA A 272 -19.79 7.43 -8.21
C ALA A 272 -19.22 8.85 -8.30
N ILE A 273 -17.90 9.00 -8.19
CA ILE A 273 -17.22 10.31 -8.21
C ILE A 273 -16.74 10.67 -9.62
N PHE A 274 -16.31 9.68 -10.41
CA PHE A 274 -15.71 9.88 -11.72
C PHE A 274 -16.54 9.23 -12.84
N PRO A 275 -16.56 9.82 -14.05
CA PRO A 275 -17.10 9.17 -15.25
C PRO A 275 -16.41 7.83 -15.51
N GLU A 276 -17.13 6.89 -16.14
CA GLU A 276 -16.67 5.50 -16.38
C GLU A 276 -15.26 5.42 -16.98
N GLU A 277 -14.99 6.17 -18.04
CA GLU A 277 -13.67 6.19 -18.69
C GLU A 277 -12.54 6.63 -17.74
N LYS A 278 -12.76 7.66 -16.92
CA LYS A 278 -11.76 8.13 -15.95
C LYS A 278 -11.65 7.18 -14.75
N GLY A 279 -12.77 6.59 -14.33
CA GLY A 279 -12.83 5.59 -13.28
C GLY A 279 -12.05 4.33 -13.64
N ASP A 280 -12.12 3.89 -14.90
CA ASP A 280 -11.36 2.77 -15.42
C ASP A 280 -9.86 3.05 -15.43
N VAL A 281 -9.45 4.24 -15.88
CA VAL A 281 -8.04 4.67 -15.83
C VAL A 281 -7.53 4.70 -14.39
N LEU A 282 -8.29 5.22 -13.44
CA LEU A 282 -7.92 5.23 -12.02
C LEU A 282 -7.81 3.81 -11.46
N CYS A 283 -8.81 2.96 -11.70
CA CYS A 283 -8.80 1.57 -11.25
C CYS A 283 -7.66 0.75 -11.85
N LYS A 284 -7.30 1.01 -13.11
CA LYS A 284 -6.14 0.42 -13.77
C LYS A 284 -4.85 0.90 -13.11
N THR A 285 -4.68 2.22 -12.97
CA THR A 285 -3.50 2.83 -12.36
C THR A 285 -3.26 2.32 -10.95
N CYS A 286 -4.29 2.26 -10.10
CA CYS A 286 -4.19 1.70 -8.75
C CYS A 286 -3.79 0.22 -8.75
N ARG A 287 -4.26 -0.56 -9.72
CA ARG A 287 -3.88 -1.98 -9.85
C ARG A 287 -2.41 -2.13 -10.23
N GLU A 288 -1.92 -1.31 -11.15
CA GLU A 288 -0.52 -1.31 -11.58
C GLU A 288 0.41 -0.85 -10.44
N CYS A 289 0.03 0.21 -9.72
CA CYS A 289 0.77 0.67 -8.53
C CYS A 289 0.86 -0.43 -7.47
N ASN A 290 -0.26 -1.12 -7.19
CA ASN A 290 -0.27 -2.26 -6.28
C ASN A 290 0.57 -3.43 -6.83
N GLY A 291 0.58 -3.65 -8.15
CA GLY A 291 1.41 -4.66 -8.81
C GLY A 291 2.90 -4.39 -8.58
N ILE A 292 3.36 -3.17 -8.85
CA ILE A 292 4.75 -2.73 -8.63
C ILE A 292 5.15 -2.90 -7.15
N PHE A 293 4.31 -2.37 -6.25
CA PHE A 293 4.58 -2.41 -4.82
C PHE A 293 4.62 -3.86 -4.27
N SER A 294 3.65 -4.70 -4.67
CA SER A 294 3.58 -6.10 -4.22
C SER A 294 4.72 -6.94 -4.77
N ALA A 295 5.00 -6.82 -6.06
CA ALA A 295 6.08 -7.53 -6.70
C ALA A 295 7.41 -7.20 -6.01
N PHE A 296 7.69 -5.92 -5.77
CA PHE A 296 8.93 -5.52 -5.10
C PHE A 296 9.05 -6.12 -3.69
N LEU A 297 8.03 -5.95 -2.83
CA LEU A 297 8.07 -6.43 -1.45
C LEU A 297 8.21 -7.96 -1.36
N ILE A 298 7.43 -8.69 -2.16
CA ILE A 298 7.44 -10.16 -2.15
C ILE A 298 8.76 -10.68 -2.72
N SER A 299 9.20 -10.14 -3.85
CA SER A 299 10.45 -10.54 -4.48
C SER A 299 11.61 -10.28 -3.53
N LYS A 300 11.68 -9.10 -2.87
CA LYS A 300 12.76 -8.83 -1.92
C LYS A 300 12.72 -9.68 -0.66
N ALA A 301 11.54 -10.02 -0.16
CA ALA A 301 11.42 -10.94 0.98
C ALA A 301 11.91 -12.37 0.63
N ILE A 302 11.55 -12.87 -0.56
CA ILE A 302 12.00 -14.19 -1.04
C ILE A 302 13.50 -14.18 -1.33
N ASP A 303 13.99 -13.13 -1.99
CA ASP A 303 15.40 -12.89 -2.31
C ASP A 303 16.28 -12.93 -1.05
N SER A 304 15.89 -12.14 -0.05
CA SER A 304 16.55 -12.06 1.26
C SER A 304 16.58 -13.41 1.98
N LEU A 305 15.49 -14.18 1.91
CA LEU A 305 15.43 -15.51 2.50
C LEU A 305 16.36 -16.49 1.78
N ILE A 306 16.38 -16.48 0.44
CA ILE A 306 17.26 -17.34 -0.36
C ILE A 306 18.72 -17.03 -0.07
N ILE A 307 19.10 -15.75 -0.09
CA ILE A 307 20.48 -15.31 0.18
C ILE A 307 20.91 -15.67 1.61
N GLY A 308 20.05 -15.47 2.61
CA GLY A 308 20.32 -15.91 3.98
C GLY A 308 20.56 -17.43 4.07
N CYS A 309 19.71 -18.23 3.42
CA CYS A 309 19.87 -19.69 3.37
C CYS A 309 21.17 -20.11 2.67
N ILE A 310 21.47 -19.54 1.50
CA ILE A 310 22.71 -19.86 0.76
C ILE A 310 23.93 -19.45 1.59
N CYS A 311 23.90 -18.28 2.23
CA CYS A 311 24.96 -17.82 3.12
C CYS A 311 25.18 -18.82 4.27
N CYS A 312 24.10 -19.27 4.92
CA CYS A 312 24.17 -20.24 6.00
C CYS A 312 24.80 -21.56 5.53
N VAL A 313 24.35 -22.10 4.39
CA VAL A 313 24.89 -23.33 3.82
C VAL A 313 26.36 -23.17 3.44
N ALA A 314 26.73 -22.08 2.75
CA ALA A 314 28.10 -21.81 2.33
C ALA A 314 29.05 -21.70 3.52
N MET A 315 28.65 -20.99 4.58
CA MET A 315 29.45 -20.88 5.80
C MET A 315 29.65 -22.21 6.50
N ASN A 316 28.61 -23.06 6.58
CA ASN A 316 28.73 -24.40 7.16
C ASN A 316 29.64 -25.31 6.32
N LEU A 317 29.57 -25.24 4.98
CA LEU A 317 30.46 -25.99 4.09
C LEU A 317 31.92 -25.56 4.22
N LEU A 318 32.16 -24.27 4.41
CA LEU A 318 33.49 -23.70 4.63
C LEU A 318 33.95 -23.81 6.10
N HIS A 319 33.15 -24.43 6.98
CA HIS A 319 33.43 -24.59 8.41
C HIS A 319 33.69 -23.27 9.14
N LEU A 320 33.05 -22.19 8.70
CA LEU A 320 33.18 -20.87 9.31
C LEU A 320 32.32 -20.79 10.59
N PRO A 321 32.86 -20.32 11.74
CA PRO A 321 32.09 -20.22 12.97
C PRO A 321 31.01 -19.13 12.87
N TYR A 322 29.96 -19.18 13.69
CA TYR A 322 28.87 -18.18 13.68
C TYR A 322 28.02 -18.14 12.39
N ALA A 323 27.95 -19.26 11.65
CA ALA A 323 27.20 -19.38 10.39
C ALA A 323 25.76 -18.84 10.46
N VAL A 324 24.99 -19.20 11.50
CA VAL A 324 23.60 -18.76 11.64
C VAL A 324 23.49 -17.28 12.01
N LEU A 325 24.36 -16.78 12.90
CA LEU A 325 24.37 -15.37 13.27
C LEU A 325 24.63 -14.47 12.05
N LEU A 326 25.70 -14.75 11.31
CA LEU A 326 26.10 -13.91 10.17
C LEU A 326 25.16 -14.07 8.98
N SER A 327 24.68 -15.27 8.68
CA SER A 327 23.74 -15.48 7.58
C SER A 327 22.37 -14.82 7.82
N VAL A 328 21.92 -14.72 9.06
CA VAL A 328 20.69 -13.98 9.42
C VAL A 328 20.89 -12.47 9.26
N ILE A 329 22.04 -11.94 9.70
CA ILE A 329 22.39 -10.54 9.48
C ILE A 329 22.43 -10.24 7.98
N VAL A 330 23.12 -11.06 7.19
CA VAL A 330 23.17 -10.95 5.72
C VAL A 330 21.78 -11.04 5.10
N GLY A 331 20.97 -12.01 5.50
CA GLY A 331 19.60 -12.17 4.99
C GLY A 331 18.71 -10.96 5.27
N ILE A 332 18.69 -10.48 6.52
CA ILE A 332 17.88 -9.30 6.90
C ILE A 332 18.35 -8.04 6.18
N THR A 333 19.67 -7.82 6.13
CA THR A 333 20.25 -6.63 5.49
C THR A 333 20.05 -6.64 3.98
N ASN A 334 20.00 -7.82 3.33
CA ASN A 334 19.71 -7.96 1.90
C ASN A 334 18.33 -7.41 1.48
N MET A 335 17.45 -7.18 2.45
CA MET A 335 16.17 -6.52 2.21
C MET A 335 16.35 -5.05 1.76
N ILE A 336 17.50 -4.43 2.05
CA ILE A 336 17.87 -3.08 1.61
C ILE A 336 18.67 -3.19 0.29
N PRO A 337 18.15 -2.72 -0.85
CA PRO A 337 18.87 -2.81 -2.13
C PRO A 337 20.21 -2.05 -2.10
N TYR A 338 21.22 -2.54 -2.84
CA TYR A 338 22.58 -1.99 -2.96
C TYR A 338 23.41 -1.94 -1.67
N PHE A 339 22.83 -1.57 -0.52
CA PHE A 339 23.52 -1.43 0.76
C PHE A 339 23.51 -2.72 1.60
N GLY A 340 22.50 -3.57 1.43
CA GLY A 340 22.40 -4.85 2.12
C GLY A 340 23.67 -5.71 2.10
N PRO A 341 24.30 -5.92 0.92
CA PRO A 341 25.59 -6.61 0.81
C PRO A 341 26.67 -6.06 1.74
N PHE A 342 26.84 -4.73 1.77
CA PHE A 342 27.86 -4.06 2.56
C PHE A 342 27.54 -4.12 4.06
N ILE A 343 26.30 -3.79 4.43
CA ILE A 343 25.86 -3.80 5.83
C ILE A 343 25.92 -5.22 6.41
N GLY A 344 25.62 -6.25 5.61
CA GLY A 344 25.70 -7.64 6.02
C GLY A 344 27.14 -8.18 6.13
N ALA A 345 28.02 -7.78 5.22
CA ALA A 345 29.41 -8.25 5.19
C ALA A 345 30.27 -7.64 6.30
N VAL A 346 30.12 -6.34 6.57
CA VAL A 346 30.99 -5.59 7.49
C VAL A 346 31.08 -6.24 8.89
N PRO A 347 29.98 -6.57 9.58
CA PRO A 347 30.05 -7.21 10.89
C PRO A 347 30.77 -8.55 10.85
N GLY A 348 30.53 -9.37 9.82
CA GLY A 348 31.15 -10.69 9.70
C GLY A 348 32.66 -10.62 9.45
N VAL A 349 33.09 -9.73 8.55
CA VAL A 349 34.51 -9.50 8.28
C VAL A 349 35.22 -8.99 9.53
N LEU A 350 34.64 -8.03 10.25
CA LEU A 350 35.22 -7.50 11.49
C LEU A 350 35.35 -8.57 12.58
N ILE A 351 34.32 -9.39 12.77
CA ILE A 351 34.34 -10.50 13.74
C ILE A 351 35.48 -11.47 13.41
N TYR A 352 35.65 -11.84 12.14
CA TYR A 352 36.72 -12.74 11.76
C TYR A 352 38.09 -12.06 11.79
N LEU A 353 38.22 -10.81 11.39
CA LEU A 353 39.51 -10.12 11.42
C LEU A 353 40.11 -10.11 12.83
N CYS A 354 39.27 -9.98 13.84
CA CYS A 354 39.70 -9.99 15.23
C CYS A 354 39.84 -11.41 15.84
N THR A 355 39.29 -12.46 15.22
CA THR A 355 39.39 -13.85 15.73
C THR A 355 40.39 -14.70 14.95
N ASN A 356 40.31 -14.68 13.62
CA ASN A 356 41.20 -15.34 12.69
C ASN A 356 41.13 -14.62 11.32
N TRP A 357 42.23 -13.97 10.93
CA TRP A 357 42.34 -13.20 9.69
C TRP A 357 42.11 -14.05 8.42
N GLU A 358 42.44 -15.35 8.44
CA GLU A 358 42.19 -16.26 7.31
C GLU A 358 40.68 -16.44 7.09
N TYR A 359 39.91 -16.62 8.17
CA TYR A 359 38.45 -16.68 8.09
C TYR A 359 37.85 -15.38 7.58
N ALA A 360 38.48 -14.24 7.88
CA ALA A 360 38.02 -12.94 7.38
C ALA A 360 38.13 -12.85 5.86
N ILE A 361 39.25 -13.30 5.30
CA ILE A 361 39.48 -13.33 3.85
C ILE A 361 38.53 -14.32 3.18
N VAL A 362 38.43 -15.55 3.72
CA VAL A 362 37.53 -16.58 3.17
C VAL A 362 36.09 -16.10 3.18
N PHE A 363 35.62 -15.51 4.29
CA PHE A 363 34.28 -14.94 4.39
C PHE A 363 34.08 -13.76 3.43
N ALA A 364 35.05 -12.85 3.32
CA ALA A 364 34.98 -11.69 2.43
C ALA A 364 34.87 -12.10 0.95
N VAL A 365 35.65 -13.11 0.52
CA VAL A 365 35.58 -13.64 -0.84
C VAL A 365 34.26 -14.38 -1.06
N MET A 366 33.85 -15.22 -0.11
CA MET A 366 32.58 -15.95 -0.18
C MET A 366 31.38 -14.99 -0.29
N ILE A 367 31.31 -13.97 0.58
CA ILE A 367 30.21 -13.01 0.56
C ILE A 367 30.26 -12.19 -0.72
N PHE A 368 31.43 -11.76 -1.20
CA PHE A 368 31.54 -11.06 -2.48
C PHE A 368 30.97 -11.90 -3.63
N ILE A 369 31.34 -13.18 -3.74
CA ILE A 369 30.79 -14.09 -4.76
C ILE A 369 29.27 -14.24 -4.61
N LEU A 370 28.78 -14.44 -3.38
CA LEU A 370 27.36 -14.58 -3.11
C LEU A 370 26.56 -13.33 -3.52
N GLN A 371 27.11 -12.14 -3.29
CA GLN A 371 26.47 -10.88 -3.63
C GLN A 371 26.52 -10.58 -5.13
N GLN A 372 27.56 -11.06 -5.84
CA GLN A 372 27.56 -11.03 -7.31
C GLN A 372 26.53 -11.99 -7.89
N PHE A 373 26.37 -13.18 -7.31
CA PHE A 373 25.29 -14.09 -7.67
C PHE A 373 23.91 -13.45 -7.45
N ASP A 374 23.75 -12.74 -6.33
CA ASP A 374 22.52 -11.98 -6.04
C ASP A 374 22.25 -10.94 -7.13
N GLY A 375 23.20 -10.04 -7.35
CA GLY A 375 23.03 -8.91 -8.27
C GLY A 375 22.87 -9.31 -9.74
N ILE A 376 23.53 -10.38 -10.19
CA ILE A 376 23.53 -10.79 -11.60
C ILE A 376 22.41 -11.80 -11.91
N ILE A 377 22.10 -12.72 -10.99
CA ILE A 377 21.21 -13.86 -11.28
C ILE A 377 19.91 -13.78 -10.49
N LEU A 378 19.96 -13.73 -9.15
CA LEU A 378 18.74 -13.81 -8.34
C LEU A 378 17.89 -12.55 -8.45
N GLY A 379 18.51 -11.38 -8.25
CA GLY A 379 17.87 -10.08 -8.30
C GLY A 379 17.04 -9.89 -9.58
N PRO A 380 17.64 -10.01 -10.79
CA PRO A 380 16.91 -9.89 -12.05
C PRO A 380 15.83 -10.96 -12.24
N ARG A 381 16.02 -12.20 -11.75
CA ARG A 381 15.03 -13.27 -11.87
C ARG A 381 13.81 -13.07 -10.97
N LEU A 382 14.00 -12.52 -9.77
CA LEU A 382 12.93 -12.31 -8.80
C LEU A 382 12.23 -10.96 -8.99
N LEU A 383 13.00 -9.89 -9.23
CA LEU A 383 12.45 -8.54 -9.39
C LEU A 383 12.03 -8.25 -10.83
N GLY A 384 12.58 -8.96 -11.83
CA GLY A 384 12.28 -8.73 -13.24
C GLY A 384 12.52 -7.27 -13.68
N GLN A 385 11.78 -6.81 -14.69
CA GLN A 385 11.73 -5.40 -15.08
C GLN A 385 10.84 -4.53 -14.16
N SER A 386 10.40 -5.05 -13.00
CA SER A 386 9.18 -4.57 -12.32
C SER A 386 9.31 -3.19 -11.68
N THR A 387 10.51 -2.67 -11.46
CA THR A 387 10.69 -1.31 -10.93
C THR A 387 10.98 -0.27 -11.99
N GLY A 388 11.65 -0.64 -13.11
CA GLY A 388 12.02 0.28 -14.19
C GLY A 388 12.83 1.51 -13.75
N LEU A 389 13.32 1.52 -12.51
CA LEU A 389 14.04 2.63 -11.91
C LEU A 389 15.52 2.54 -12.28
N SER A 390 16.10 3.66 -12.69
CA SER A 390 17.55 3.75 -12.78
C SER A 390 18.18 3.67 -11.38
N PRO A 391 19.44 3.20 -11.25
CA PRO A 391 20.11 3.03 -9.95
C PRO A 391 20.11 4.29 -9.08
N ILE A 392 20.22 5.47 -9.69
CA ILE A 392 20.20 6.76 -8.98
C ILE A 392 18.89 6.99 -8.23
N TRP A 393 17.74 6.61 -8.80
CA TRP A 393 16.45 6.75 -8.13
C TRP A 393 16.32 5.77 -6.95
N VAL A 394 16.95 4.60 -7.03
CA VAL A 394 16.98 3.66 -5.91
C VAL A 394 17.83 4.20 -4.77
N ILE A 395 19.02 4.75 -5.06
CA ILE A 395 19.89 5.39 -4.05
C ILE A 395 19.18 6.58 -3.40
N PHE A 396 18.52 7.43 -4.21
CA PHE A 396 17.70 8.53 -3.72
C PHE A 396 16.60 8.04 -2.78
N ALA A 397 15.87 7.00 -3.18
CA ALA A 397 14.79 6.42 -2.39
C ALA A 397 15.27 5.89 -1.03
N ILE A 398 16.43 5.23 -1.01
CA ILE A 398 17.04 4.69 0.22
C ILE A 398 17.50 5.84 1.13
N THR A 399 18.13 6.86 0.56
CA THR A 399 18.69 7.98 1.33
C THR A 399 17.57 8.81 1.96
N VAL A 400 16.56 9.21 1.17
CA VAL A 400 15.42 9.99 1.66
C VAL A 400 14.56 9.13 2.60
N GLY A 401 14.23 7.89 2.20
CA GLY A 401 13.46 6.98 3.03
C GLY A 401 14.15 6.72 4.37
N GLY A 402 15.46 6.45 4.34
CA GLY A 402 16.30 6.26 5.52
C GLY A 402 16.33 7.45 6.45
N ALA A 403 16.47 8.66 5.91
CA ALA A 403 16.53 9.88 6.71
C ALA A 403 15.22 10.15 7.49
N TYR A 404 14.05 9.88 6.89
CA TYR A 404 12.75 10.21 7.50
C TYR A 404 12.12 9.05 8.28
N PHE A 405 12.31 7.81 7.83
CA PHE A 405 11.62 6.64 8.38
C PHE A 405 12.59 5.51 8.80
N GLY A 406 13.90 5.79 8.86
CA GLY A 406 14.93 4.84 9.28
C GLY A 406 15.00 3.61 8.37
N VAL A 407 15.33 2.46 8.97
CA VAL A 407 15.51 1.18 8.24
C VAL A 407 14.25 0.78 7.46
N ILE A 408 13.06 1.00 8.04
CA ILE A 408 11.78 0.72 7.36
C ILE A 408 11.63 1.62 6.13
N GLY A 409 12.06 2.89 6.23
CA GLY A 409 12.09 3.82 5.11
C GLY A 409 13.04 3.45 4.00
N MET A 410 14.22 2.90 4.34
CA MET A 410 15.16 2.41 3.33
C MET A 410 14.55 1.29 2.48
N PHE A 411 13.76 0.41 3.12
CA PHE A 411 13.08 -0.68 2.44
C PHE A 411 11.85 -0.24 1.63
N ILE A 412 10.94 0.54 2.25
CA ILE A 412 9.68 0.96 1.63
C ILE A 412 9.88 2.14 0.66
N GLY A 413 10.96 2.90 0.80
CA GLY A 413 11.25 4.05 -0.06
C GLY A 413 11.35 3.68 -1.53
N VAL A 414 12.03 2.58 -1.83
CA VAL A 414 12.25 2.11 -3.22
C VAL A 414 10.94 1.84 -3.97
N PRO A 415 10.00 1.03 -3.46
CA PRO A 415 8.73 0.81 -4.16
C PRO A 415 7.84 2.04 -4.17
N VAL A 416 7.94 2.95 -3.19
CA VAL A 416 7.24 4.24 -3.23
C VAL A 416 7.75 5.12 -4.38
N VAL A 417 9.06 5.24 -4.54
CA VAL A 417 9.66 6.00 -5.65
C VAL A 417 9.32 5.34 -6.99
N ALA A 418 9.27 4.00 -7.06
CA ALA A 418 8.86 3.28 -8.27
C ALA A 418 7.40 3.61 -8.65
N VAL A 419 6.49 3.65 -7.68
CA VAL A 419 5.10 4.05 -7.90
C VAL A 419 5.00 5.51 -8.34
N ILE A 420 5.76 6.43 -7.73
CA ILE A 420 5.78 7.84 -8.13
C ILE A 420 6.29 7.98 -9.58
N ALA A 421 7.40 7.33 -9.92
CA ALA A 421 7.95 7.34 -11.28
C ALA A 421 6.95 6.79 -12.30
N TYR A 422 6.26 5.69 -11.96
CA TYR A 422 5.21 5.11 -12.79
C TYR A 422 4.04 6.09 -13.01
N LEU A 423 3.59 6.78 -11.96
CA LEU A 423 2.52 7.78 -12.05
C LEU A 423 2.93 8.98 -12.92
N CYS A 424 4.16 9.47 -12.74
CA CYS A 424 4.73 10.55 -13.56
C CYS A 424 4.79 10.15 -15.04
N ASN A 425 5.32 8.97 -15.35
CA ASN A 425 5.39 8.47 -16.72
C ASN A 425 3.99 8.28 -17.33
N THR A 426 3.05 7.71 -16.58
CA THR A 426 1.66 7.54 -17.04
C THR A 426 1.00 8.89 -17.32
N PHE A 427 1.26 9.90 -16.50
CA PHE A 427 0.73 11.24 -16.71
C PHE A 427 1.34 11.92 -17.94
N LEU A 428 2.67 11.86 -18.09
CA LEU A 428 3.39 12.43 -19.23
C LEU A 428 2.95 11.78 -20.54
N ASN A 429 2.93 10.44 -20.61
CA ASN A 429 2.47 9.69 -21.77
C ASN A 429 1.03 10.04 -22.15
N SER A 430 0.16 10.23 -21.15
CA SER A 430 -1.23 10.66 -21.39
C SER A 430 -1.33 12.08 -21.97
N ARG A 431 -0.40 12.98 -21.62
CA ARG A 431 -0.34 14.36 -22.14
C ARG A 431 0.36 14.49 -23.49
N LEU A 432 1.24 13.55 -23.81
CA LEU A 432 1.97 13.46 -25.07
C LEU A 432 1.20 12.65 -26.13
N LYS A 433 0.22 11.83 -25.72
CA LYS A 433 -0.63 11.07 -26.64
C LYS A 433 -1.29 12.01 -27.66
N GLY A 434 -0.98 11.81 -28.94
CA GLY A 434 -1.47 12.65 -30.05
C GLY A 434 -0.62 13.88 -30.38
N LYS A 435 0.47 14.13 -29.65
CA LYS A 435 1.45 15.18 -29.98
C LYS A 435 2.64 14.57 -30.72
N HIS A 436 2.88 14.98 -31.96
CA HIS A 436 4.09 14.62 -32.69
C HIS A 436 5.24 15.55 -32.30
N VAL A 437 5.93 15.24 -31.20
CA VAL A 437 7.11 16.00 -30.76
C VAL A 437 8.35 15.39 -31.41
N LYS A 438 8.88 16.02 -32.47
CA LYS A 438 10.08 15.54 -33.18
C LYS A 438 11.29 15.33 -32.24
N ALA A 439 11.48 16.21 -31.26
CA ALA A 439 12.59 16.15 -30.31
C ALA A 439 12.58 14.91 -29.39
N LEU A 440 11.43 14.23 -29.22
CA LEU A 440 11.38 12.99 -28.43
C LEU A 440 11.75 11.76 -29.25
N LYS A 441 11.57 11.79 -30.57
CA LYS A 441 11.92 10.65 -31.45
C LYS A 441 13.43 10.43 -31.58
N GLU A 442 14.20 11.51 -31.43
CA GLU A 442 15.66 11.47 -31.48
C GLU A 442 16.25 10.60 -30.36
N PHE A 443 15.53 10.47 -29.23
CA PHE A 443 15.91 9.61 -28.10
C PHE A 443 15.32 8.19 -28.15
N ASP A 444 14.34 7.93 -29.03
CA ASP A 444 13.79 6.58 -29.25
C ASP A 444 14.64 5.78 -30.28
N GLU A 445 15.52 6.47 -31.03
CA GLU A 445 16.34 5.91 -32.12
C GLU A 445 17.81 5.64 -31.74
N GLU A 446 18.28 6.08 -30.55
CA GLU A 446 19.62 5.72 -30.05
C GLU A 446 19.57 4.45 -29.17
N PRO A 447 20.36 3.40 -29.49
CA PRO A 447 20.31 2.09 -28.84
C PRO A 447 20.85 2.04 -27.41
#